data_AF-A0A956RF63-F1
#
_entry.id   AF-A0A956RF63-F1
#
_cell.length_a   1.000
_cell.length_b   1.000
_cell.length_c   1.000
_cell.angle_alpha   90.00
_cell.angle_beta   90.00
_cell.angle_gamma   90.00
#
_symmetry.space_group_name_H-M   'P 1'
#
loop_
_entity.id
_entity.type
_entity.pdbx_description
1 polymer ?
#
loop_
_entity_poly.entity_id
_entity_poly.type
_entity_poly.pdbx_seq_one_letter_code
_entity_poly.pdbx_strand_id
1 'polypeptide(L)'
;STWLIVGARYEDEKASNAGAAYVYGFLAGQGDACADDAACANGPCVDGVCCDSECGLGDPNDCQACSIAEGATQDGTCEPLAVDTECRGAVGVCDVAEVCDGVDVTCPDDAVVSVDDAVECRASAGDCDVAELCDGVLADCPEDMFVAEGDMVECRPAADTCDAAELCDGLAADCPADVPADDGTACDDGVCVDGVCEPDAPGTTGGETTGGDETTGGDPTTGGDPSAGPTDSGTDSNSGTATDGATTGDPSAGSASDSGDSTGTETDTDANATGGAEEGGCDCRASVDERGGGAGALGFALLVLLAGRRRRR
;
A
#
# COMPACT_ATOMS: atom_id res chain seq x y z
N SER A 1 -15.88 -16.84 -39.09
CA SER A 1 -17.09 -17.64 -38.80
C SER A 1 -17.79 -18.04 -40.10
N THR A 2 -18.12 -19.33 -40.25
CA THR A 2 -18.89 -19.85 -41.39
C THR A 2 -20.33 -20.08 -40.95
N TRP A 3 -21.29 -19.62 -41.75
CA TRP A 3 -22.71 -19.75 -41.46
C TRP A 3 -23.39 -20.55 -42.57
N LEU A 4 -24.21 -21.52 -42.17
CA LEU A 4 -25.09 -22.26 -43.08
C LEU A 4 -26.53 -21.81 -42.83
N ILE A 5 -27.13 -21.20 -43.84
CA ILE A 5 -28.55 -20.82 -43.80
C ILE A 5 -29.34 -21.90 -44.57
N VAL A 6 -30.26 -22.58 -43.87
CA VAL A 6 -31.16 -23.57 -44.46
C VAL A 6 -32.59 -23.05 -44.36
N GLY A 7 -33.22 -22.78 -45.51
CA GLY A 7 -34.62 -22.35 -45.57
C GLY A 7 -35.57 -23.53 -45.81
N ALA A 8 -36.66 -23.60 -45.04
CA ALA A 8 -37.82 -24.40 -45.40
C ALA A 8 -38.61 -23.66 -46.49
N ARG A 9 -39.00 -24.36 -47.56
CA ARG A 9 -39.80 -23.74 -48.62
C ARG A 9 -41.16 -23.32 -48.07
N TYR A 10 -41.63 -22.15 -48.51
CA TYR A 10 -42.88 -21.53 -48.07
C TYR A 10 -44.14 -22.40 -48.32
N GLU A 11 -44.09 -23.28 -49.34
CA GLU A 11 -45.22 -24.13 -49.75
C GLU A 11 -45.34 -25.44 -48.94
N ASP A 12 -44.55 -25.64 -47.88
CA ASP A 12 -44.63 -26.85 -47.06
C ASP A 12 -45.77 -26.78 -46.04
N GLU A 13 -47.01 -27.05 -46.48
CA GLU A 13 -48.21 -27.05 -45.63
C GLU A 13 -48.30 -28.23 -44.64
N LYS A 14 -47.32 -29.15 -44.66
CA LYS A 14 -47.36 -30.40 -43.86
C LYS A 14 -46.54 -30.33 -42.58
N ALA A 15 -45.67 -29.35 -42.44
CA ALA A 15 -44.84 -29.15 -41.25
C ALA A 15 -45.10 -27.79 -40.62
N SER A 16 -44.95 -27.68 -39.30
CA SER A 16 -45.11 -26.45 -38.53
C SER A 16 -44.08 -25.35 -38.84
N ASN A 17 -43.20 -25.57 -39.81
CA ASN A 17 -42.00 -24.76 -40.06
C ASN A 17 -41.99 -24.13 -41.47
N ALA A 18 -43.14 -24.05 -42.14
CA ALA A 18 -43.26 -23.45 -43.46
C ALA A 18 -42.73 -22.00 -43.46
N GLY A 19 -41.79 -21.70 -44.36
CA GLY A 19 -41.15 -20.37 -44.44
C GLY A 19 -40.12 -20.08 -43.35
N ALA A 20 -39.77 -21.03 -42.47
CA ALA A 20 -38.70 -20.86 -41.50
C ALA A 20 -37.32 -20.84 -42.17
N ALA A 21 -36.40 -20.03 -41.64
CA ALA A 21 -34.97 -20.09 -41.95
C ALA A 21 -34.21 -20.50 -40.70
N TYR A 22 -33.38 -21.53 -40.82
CA TYR A 22 -32.47 -21.98 -39.79
C TYR A 22 -31.08 -21.45 -40.10
N VAL A 23 -30.49 -20.75 -39.15
CA VAL A 23 -29.10 -20.28 -39.23
C VAL A 23 -28.27 -21.19 -38.34
N TYR A 24 -27.42 -22.01 -38.96
CA TYR A 24 -26.45 -22.83 -38.27
C TYR A 24 -25.11 -22.12 -38.27
N GLY A 25 -24.58 -21.83 -37.08
CA GLY A 25 -23.19 -21.43 -36.90
C GLY A 25 -22.32 -22.66 -36.73
N PHE A 26 -21.22 -22.74 -37.47
CA PHE A 26 -20.16 -23.68 -37.14
C PHE A 26 -19.34 -23.06 -36.01
N LEU A 27 -19.44 -23.64 -34.82
CA LEU A 27 -18.58 -23.31 -33.69
C LEU A 27 -17.14 -23.74 -34.00
N ALA A 28 -16.19 -22.98 -33.47
CA ALA A 28 -14.76 -23.24 -33.60
C ALA A 28 -14.40 -24.56 -32.90
N GLY A 29 -13.57 -25.37 -33.55
CA GLY A 29 -13.03 -26.59 -32.98
C GLY A 29 -11.91 -26.30 -32.00
N GLN A 30 -11.44 -27.33 -31.29
CA GLN A 30 -10.27 -27.21 -30.43
C GLN A 30 -9.06 -26.70 -31.22
N GLY A 31 -8.34 -25.73 -30.65
CA GLY A 31 -7.18 -25.05 -31.25
C GLY A 31 -7.52 -24.01 -32.32
N ASP A 32 -8.80 -23.87 -32.71
CA ASP A 32 -9.22 -22.75 -33.55
C ASP A 32 -9.29 -21.46 -32.72
N ALA A 33 -9.02 -20.33 -33.37
CA ALA A 33 -9.12 -19.02 -32.75
C ALA A 33 -10.56 -18.69 -32.32
N CYS A 34 -10.69 -18.07 -31.15
CA CYS A 34 -11.95 -17.64 -30.56
C CYS A 34 -11.84 -16.24 -29.97
N ALA A 35 -12.99 -15.59 -29.77
CA ALA A 35 -13.07 -14.28 -29.12
C ALA A 35 -13.77 -14.34 -27.75
N ASP A 36 -14.57 -15.38 -27.54
CA ASP A 36 -15.34 -15.66 -26.33
C ASP A 36 -15.70 -17.16 -26.28
N ASP A 37 -16.11 -17.64 -25.11
CA ASP A 37 -16.46 -19.06 -24.89
C ASP A 37 -17.58 -19.54 -25.82
N ALA A 38 -18.50 -18.66 -26.23
CA ALA A 38 -19.63 -19.04 -27.08
C ALA A 38 -19.20 -19.33 -28.53
N ALA A 39 -17.98 -18.94 -28.91
CA ALA A 39 -17.40 -19.30 -30.19
C ALA A 39 -16.95 -20.77 -30.26
N CYS A 40 -16.68 -21.41 -29.11
CA CYS A 40 -16.08 -22.74 -29.04
C CYS A 40 -17.12 -23.86 -29.04
N ALA A 41 -16.88 -24.89 -29.84
CA ALA A 41 -17.76 -26.06 -29.95
C ALA A 41 -17.73 -26.91 -28.69
N ASN A 42 -16.55 -27.00 -28.07
CA ASN A 42 -16.30 -27.70 -26.81
C ASN A 42 -15.22 -26.94 -26.05
N GLY A 43 -15.44 -26.71 -24.75
CA GLY A 43 -14.50 -26.03 -23.86
C GLY A 43 -14.55 -24.49 -23.92
N PRO A 44 -13.75 -23.84 -23.07
CA PRO A 44 -13.65 -22.39 -22.98
C PRO A 44 -12.72 -21.80 -24.05
N CYS A 45 -12.83 -20.49 -24.25
CA CYS A 45 -11.90 -19.71 -25.04
C CYS A 45 -10.80 -19.16 -24.10
N VAL A 46 -9.63 -19.79 -24.12
CA VAL A 46 -8.48 -19.41 -23.29
C VAL A 46 -7.33 -19.08 -24.23
N ASP A 47 -6.58 -18.02 -23.95
CA ASP A 47 -5.45 -17.58 -24.78
C ASP A 47 -5.81 -17.33 -26.26
N GLY A 48 -7.06 -16.94 -26.50
CA GLY A 48 -7.60 -16.70 -27.84
C GLY A 48 -7.81 -17.96 -28.70
N VAL A 49 -7.73 -19.16 -28.11
CA VAL A 49 -8.00 -20.44 -28.79
C VAL A 49 -9.01 -21.30 -28.01
N CYS A 50 -9.74 -22.17 -28.70
CA CYS A 50 -10.69 -23.07 -28.05
C CYS A 50 -9.97 -24.24 -27.37
N CYS A 51 -10.11 -24.36 -26.06
CA CYS A 51 -9.30 -25.25 -25.22
C CYS A 51 -10.04 -26.52 -24.82
N ASP A 52 -9.29 -27.56 -24.45
CA ASP A 52 -9.85 -28.80 -23.90
C ASP A 52 -10.45 -28.62 -22.50
N SER A 53 -9.98 -27.61 -21.75
CA SER A 53 -10.42 -27.28 -20.39
C SER A 53 -10.14 -25.80 -20.05
N GLU A 54 -10.53 -25.36 -18.85
CA GLU A 54 -10.11 -24.06 -18.29
C GLU A 54 -8.64 -24.19 -17.83
N CYS A 55 -7.71 -23.52 -18.52
CA CYS A 55 -6.30 -23.54 -18.13
C CYS A 55 -6.09 -22.74 -16.83
N GLY A 56 -5.22 -23.25 -15.97
CA GLY A 56 -4.83 -22.76 -14.64
C GLY A 56 -5.96 -22.16 -13.80
N LEU A 57 -7.10 -22.83 -13.81
CA LEU A 57 -8.29 -22.50 -13.01
C LEU A 57 -8.91 -21.14 -13.36
N GLY A 58 -8.60 -20.60 -14.55
CA GLY A 58 -9.13 -19.33 -15.05
C GLY A 58 -8.41 -18.09 -14.52
N ASP A 59 -7.20 -18.24 -13.96
CA ASP A 59 -6.34 -17.12 -13.56
C ASP A 59 -5.43 -16.73 -14.73
N PRO A 60 -5.50 -15.51 -15.27
CA PRO A 60 -4.64 -15.11 -16.39
C PRO A 60 -3.14 -15.04 -16.06
N ASN A 61 -2.75 -15.12 -14.77
CA ASN A 61 -1.37 -15.11 -14.31
C ASN A 61 -0.92 -16.49 -13.78
N ASP A 62 -1.42 -17.56 -14.39
CA ASP A 62 -1.10 -18.93 -14.02
C ASP A 62 0.15 -19.48 -14.75
N CYS A 63 0.47 -20.75 -14.51
CA CYS A 63 1.59 -21.44 -15.14
C CYS A 63 1.14 -22.45 -16.21
N GLN A 64 0.07 -22.14 -16.93
CA GLN A 64 -0.53 -22.97 -17.95
C GLN A 64 -0.87 -22.13 -19.18
N ALA A 65 -0.69 -22.70 -20.36
CA ALA A 65 -1.13 -22.05 -21.59
C ALA A 65 -1.88 -23.03 -22.48
N CYS A 66 -2.80 -22.49 -23.27
CA CYS A 66 -3.56 -23.21 -24.27
C CYS A 66 -3.10 -22.93 -25.69
N SER A 67 -2.43 -21.80 -25.92
CA SER A 67 -1.98 -21.40 -27.25
C SER A 67 -0.47 -21.41 -27.33
N ILE A 68 0.05 -21.70 -28.52
CA ILE A 68 1.47 -21.58 -28.83
C ILE A 68 1.95 -20.13 -28.66
N ALA A 69 1.05 -19.16 -28.85
CA ALA A 69 1.36 -17.74 -28.68
C ALA A 69 1.68 -17.39 -27.22
N GLU A 70 0.97 -17.99 -26.27
CA GLU A 70 1.18 -17.78 -24.83
C GLU A 70 2.19 -18.78 -24.22
N GLY A 71 2.73 -19.71 -25.01
CA GLY A 71 3.86 -20.57 -24.60
C GLY A 71 3.58 -22.07 -24.54
N ALA A 72 2.37 -22.51 -24.87
CA ALA A 72 2.04 -23.94 -24.96
C ALA A 72 2.77 -24.63 -26.13
N THR A 73 2.84 -25.97 -26.12
CA THR A 73 3.43 -26.71 -27.26
C THR A 73 2.45 -26.93 -28.41
N GLN A 74 1.15 -26.75 -28.16
CA GLN A 74 0.07 -26.97 -29.11
C GLN A 74 -1.15 -26.09 -28.80
N ASP A 75 -1.79 -25.55 -29.84
CA ASP A 75 -3.06 -24.82 -29.70
C ASP A 75 -4.21 -25.76 -29.31
N GLY A 76 -4.97 -25.37 -28.27
CA GLY A 76 -6.21 -26.00 -27.85
C GLY A 76 -6.06 -27.10 -26.78
N THR A 77 -4.85 -27.32 -26.26
CA THR A 77 -4.61 -28.24 -25.14
C THR A 77 -3.91 -27.48 -24.02
N CYS A 78 -4.50 -27.42 -22.84
CA CYS A 78 -3.89 -26.76 -21.70
C CYS A 78 -2.67 -27.57 -21.20
N GLU A 79 -1.47 -27.00 -21.28
CA GLU A 79 -0.23 -27.63 -20.80
C GLU A 79 0.55 -26.67 -19.89
N PRO A 80 1.31 -27.18 -18.89
CA PRO A 80 2.18 -26.34 -18.07
C PRO A 80 3.16 -25.54 -18.94
N LEU A 81 3.38 -24.28 -18.57
CA LEU A 81 4.40 -23.42 -19.18
C LEU A 81 5.81 -23.98 -18.91
N ALA A 82 6.78 -23.55 -19.70
CA ALA A 82 8.16 -23.97 -19.51
C ALA A 82 8.75 -23.41 -18.21
N VAL A 83 9.78 -24.08 -17.68
CA VAL A 83 10.57 -23.57 -16.55
C VAL A 83 11.12 -22.17 -16.86
N ASP A 84 11.22 -21.33 -15.83
CA ASP A 84 11.69 -19.93 -15.92
C ASP A 84 10.75 -18.99 -16.71
N THR A 85 9.52 -19.41 -17.02
CA THR A 85 8.49 -18.51 -17.58
C THR A 85 7.91 -17.66 -16.45
N GLU A 86 7.98 -16.34 -16.56
CA GLU A 86 7.40 -15.41 -15.58
C GLU A 86 5.87 -15.49 -15.64
N CYS A 87 5.25 -15.85 -14.52
CA CYS A 87 3.78 -15.84 -14.35
C CYS A 87 3.31 -14.63 -13.56
N ARG A 88 4.18 -14.06 -12.71
CA ARG A 88 3.94 -12.81 -12.01
C ARG A 88 5.22 -11.99 -11.98
N GLY A 89 5.13 -10.77 -12.46
CA GLY A 89 6.24 -9.82 -12.40
C GLY A 89 6.34 -9.17 -11.02
N ALA A 90 7.57 -8.82 -10.64
CA ALA A 90 7.85 -8.15 -9.38
C ALA A 90 7.11 -6.78 -9.26
N VAL A 91 6.52 -6.53 -8.09
CA VAL A 91 5.81 -5.30 -7.70
C VAL A 91 6.49 -4.65 -6.50
N GLY A 92 7.68 -4.11 -6.72
CA GLY A 92 8.47 -3.44 -5.71
C GLY A 92 9.95 -3.69 -5.91
N VAL A 93 10.79 -2.95 -5.19
CA VAL A 93 12.26 -3.10 -5.28
C VAL A 93 12.79 -4.31 -4.51
N CYS A 94 12.00 -4.80 -3.54
CA CYS A 94 12.28 -5.96 -2.70
C CYS A 94 11.41 -7.16 -3.05
N ASP A 95 10.70 -7.11 -4.18
CA ASP A 95 9.84 -8.18 -4.66
C ASP A 95 10.57 -9.07 -5.66
N VAL A 96 10.26 -10.36 -5.66
CA VAL A 96 10.85 -11.33 -6.58
C VAL A 96 9.79 -11.74 -7.60
N ALA A 97 10.10 -11.67 -8.89
CA ALA A 97 9.18 -12.18 -9.91
C ALA A 97 9.04 -13.71 -9.78
N GLU A 98 7.81 -14.21 -9.75
CA GLU A 98 7.53 -15.63 -9.73
C GLU A 98 7.62 -16.23 -11.13
N VAL A 99 8.31 -17.37 -11.19
CA VAL A 99 8.50 -18.13 -12.41
C VAL A 99 7.95 -19.54 -12.25
N CYS A 100 7.41 -20.07 -13.35
CA CYS A 100 6.92 -21.43 -13.43
C CYS A 100 8.07 -22.44 -13.30
N ASP A 101 7.81 -23.57 -12.65
CA ASP A 101 8.78 -24.65 -12.46
C ASP A 101 8.77 -25.68 -13.61
N GLY A 102 7.82 -25.55 -14.53
CA GLY A 102 7.62 -26.48 -15.65
C GLY A 102 6.68 -27.65 -15.36
N VAL A 103 6.07 -27.70 -14.17
CA VAL A 103 5.25 -28.83 -13.70
C VAL A 103 3.94 -28.35 -13.08
N ASP A 104 4.02 -27.43 -12.11
CA ASP A 104 2.86 -26.87 -11.44
C ASP A 104 2.15 -25.87 -12.35
N VAL A 105 0.81 -25.98 -12.41
CA VAL A 105 -0.04 -25.15 -13.28
C VAL A 105 -0.45 -23.83 -12.64
N THR A 106 -0.24 -23.70 -11.32
CA THR A 106 -0.46 -22.45 -10.59
C THR A 106 0.86 -21.73 -10.47
N CYS A 107 0.84 -20.41 -10.63
CA CYS A 107 1.98 -19.58 -10.28
C CYS A 107 2.36 -19.79 -8.80
N PRO A 108 3.66 -19.85 -8.45
CA PRO A 108 4.10 -19.93 -7.06
C PRO A 108 3.50 -18.83 -6.17
N ASP A 109 3.51 -19.07 -4.86
CA ASP A 109 3.14 -18.04 -3.89
C ASP A 109 4.09 -16.83 -4.00
N ASP A 110 3.53 -15.64 -3.82
CA ASP A 110 4.21 -14.33 -3.85
C ASP A 110 5.42 -14.31 -2.91
N ALA A 111 6.60 -14.00 -3.46
CA ALA A 111 7.87 -14.09 -2.78
C ALA A 111 8.61 -12.74 -2.77
N VAL A 112 9.11 -12.37 -1.61
CA VAL A 112 9.97 -11.18 -1.44
C VAL A 112 11.43 -11.61 -1.27
N VAL A 113 12.35 -10.69 -1.57
CA VAL A 113 13.79 -10.87 -1.38
C VAL A 113 14.06 -11.25 0.07
N SER A 114 14.83 -12.31 0.29
CA SER A 114 15.09 -12.77 1.65
C SER A 114 15.96 -11.78 2.42
N VAL A 115 15.72 -11.67 3.74
CA VAL A 115 16.55 -10.85 4.64
C VAL A 115 18.03 -11.31 4.64
N ASP A 116 18.29 -12.58 4.30
CA ASP A 116 19.64 -13.14 4.25
C ASP A 116 20.44 -12.68 3.02
N ASP A 117 19.76 -12.20 1.96
CA ASP A 117 20.41 -11.70 0.75
C ASP A 117 20.93 -10.26 0.93
N ALA A 118 20.48 -9.54 1.96
CA ALA A 118 20.90 -8.20 2.31
C ALA A 118 20.91 -7.23 1.10
N VAL A 119 19.87 -7.31 0.25
CA VAL A 119 19.75 -6.47 -0.94
C VAL A 119 19.45 -5.04 -0.52
N GLU A 120 20.34 -4.13 -0.87
CA GLU A 120 20.15 -2.69 -0.70
C GLU A 120 19.06 -2.21 -1.66
N CYS A 121 18.00 -1.65 -1.08
CA CYS A 121 16.86 -1.13 -1.83
C CYS A 121 16.80 0.40 -1.84
N ARG A 122 17.49 1.04 -0.90
CA ARG A 122 17.76 2.48 -0.91
C ARG A 122 19.16 2.72 -0.34
N ALA A 123 19.96 3.45 -1.10
CA ALA A 123 21.29 3.86 -0.66
C ALA A 123 21.19 5.05 0.30
N SER A 124 22.13 5.16 1.23
CA SER A 124 22.21 6.32 2.12
C SER A 124 22.41 7.62 1.33
N ALA A 125 21.68 8.66 1.74
CA ALA A 125 21.63 9.97 1.09
C ALA A 125 22.38 11.07 1.86
N GLY A 126 22.98 10.77 3.02
CA GLY A 126 23.78 11.72 3.81
C GLY A 126 24.62 11.04 4.91
N ASP A 127 25.37 11.84 5.66
CA ASP A 127 26.30 11.35 6.70
C ASP A 127 25.57 10.74 7.91
N CYS A 128 24.30 11.10 8.11
CA CYS A 128 23.44 10.62 9.18
C CYS A 128 22.34 9.66 8.68
N ASP A 129 22.49 9.18 7.45
CA ASP A 129 21.56 8.26 6.83
C ASP A 129 22.09 6.83 6.82
N VAL A 130 21.20 5.85 6.98
CA VAL A 130 21.57 4.44 6.80
C VAL A 130 21.01 3.92 5.48
N ALA A 131 21.71 3.00 4.84
CA ALA A 131 21.15 2.34 3.66
C ALA A 131 20.10 1.32 4.10
N GLU A 132 18.92 1.36 3.49
CA GLU A 132 17.87 0.37 3.72
C GLU A 132 18.10 -0.91 2.91
N LEU A 133 17.88 -2.03 3.58
CA LEU A 133 17.91 -3.35 2.99
C LEU A 133 16.50 -3.94 2.99
N CYS A 134 16.22 -4.81 2.02
CA CYS A 134 15.00 -5.61 2.01
C CYS A 134 14.89 -6.44 3.30
N ASP A 135 13.72 -6.41 3.94
CA ASP A 135 13.50 -6.99 5.27
C ASP A 135 13.00 -8.44 5.23
N GLY A 136 12.77 -9.00 4.04
CA GLY A 136 12.18 -10.32 3.86
C GLY A 136 10.69 -10.40 4.16
N VAL A 137 10.00 -9.26 4.25
CA VAL A 137 8.58 -9.18 4.59
C VAL A 137 7.82 -8.33 3.58
N LEU A 138 8.34 -7.17 3.20
CA LEU A 138 7.68 -6.23 2.31
C LEU A 138 8.28 -6.26 0.90
N ALA A 139 7.42 -6.12 -0.10
CA ALA A 139 7.79 -5.97 -1.51
C ALA A 139 8.44 -4.60 -1.79
N ASP A 140 8.06 -3.59 -1.01
CA ASP A 140 8.69 -2.28 -1.00
C ASP A 140 9.86 -2.22 0.00
N CYS A 141 10.80 -1.32 -0.26
CA CYS A 141 11.86 -0.99 0.69
C CYS A 141 11.26 -0.48 2.00
N PRO A 142 11.82 -0.80 3.18
CA PRO A 142 11.32 -0.29 4.44
C PRO A 142 11.35 1.26 4.50
N GLU A 143 10.74 1.79 5.56
CA GLU A 143 10.78 3.23 5.87
C GLU A 143 12.22 3.73 5.93
N ASP A 144 12.42 4.99 5.56
CA ASP A 144 13.71 5.68 5.62
C ASP A 144 14.18 5.77 7.07
N MET A 145 15.35 5.19 7.36
CA MET A 145 15.90 5.14 8.70
C MET A 145 17.16 5.99 8.75
N PHE A 146 17.27 6.80 9.79
CA PHE A 146 18.46 7.59 10.06
C PHE A 146 19.27 6.96 11.19
N VAL A 147 20.55 7.32 11.27
CA VAL A 147 21.41 6.95 12.39
C VAL A 147 20.75 7.39 13.70
N ALA A 148 20.49 6.45 14.59
CA ALA A 148 19.70 6.72 15.79
C ALA A 148 20.41 7.73 16.70
N GLU A 149 19.65 8.68 17.27
CA GLU A 149 20.15 9.70 18.22
C GLU A 149 20.99 9.06 19.36
N GLY A 150 20.58 7.87 19.81
CA GLY A 150 21.26 7.13 20.88
C GLY A 150 22.65 6.59 20.51
N ASP A 151 23.00 6.52 19.23
CA ASP A 151 24.30 6.04 18.77
C ASP A 151 25.37 7.14 18.85
N MET A 152 24.98 8.42 19.00
CA MET A 152 25.88 9.58 19.13
C MET A 152 26.98 9.58 18.06
N VAL A 153 26.61 9.29 16.82
CA VAL A 153 27.54 9.27 15.69
C VAL A 153 27.91 10.70 15.32
N GLU A 154 29.19 11.01 15.43
CA GLU A 154 29.78 12.26 14.96
C GLU A 154 29.79 12.29 13.44
N CYS A 155 29.04 13.22 12.86
CA CYS A 155 28.98 13.44 11.41
C CYS A 155 29.87 14.60 10.97
N ARG A 156 30.11 15.58 11.86
CA ARG A 156 31.11 16.63 11.66
C ARG A 156 31.97 16.78 12.91
N PRO A 157 33.30 16.57 12.80
CA PRO A 157 34.20 16.81 13.91
C PRO A 157 34.37 18.31 14.14
N ALA A 158 34.54 18.69 15.41
CA ALA A 158 34.90 20.06 15.78
C ALA A 158 36.21 20.49 15.07
N ALA A 159 36.18 21.65 14.41
CA ALA A 159 37.30 22.24 13.71
C ALA A 159 38.35 22.84 14.67
N ASP A 160 37.91 23.34 15.83
CA ASP A 160 38.75 23.85 16.91
C ASP A 160 38.05 23.75 18.29
N THR A 161 38.63 24.33 19.34
CA THR A 161 38.10 24.25 20.72
C THR A 161 36.80 25.02 20.94
N CYS A 162 36.47 25.96 20.07
CA CYS A 162 35.25 26.76 20.11
C CYS A 162 34.22 26.36 19.06
N ASP A 163 34.45 25.22 18.42
CA ASP A 163 33.53 24.58 17.51
C ASP A 163 32.88 23.37 18.20
N ALA A 164 31.57 23.17 18.02
CA ALA A 164 30.94 21.95 18.49
C ALA A 164 31.16 20.84 17.47
N ALA A 165 31.20 19.60 17.93
CA ALA A 165 31.05 18.47 17.02
C ALA A 165 29.55 18.23 16.80
N GLU A 166 29.12 18.08 15.54
CA GLU A 166 27.74 17.71 15.24
C GLU A 166 27.55 16.20 15.28
N LEU A 167 26.48 15.79 15.95
CA LEU A 167 26.04 14.41 16.07
C LEU A 167 24.74 14.23 15.29
N CYS A 168 24.55 13.05 14.70
CA CYS A 168 23.29 12.68 14.10
C CYS A 168 22.15 12.69 15.12
N ASP A 169 21.03 13.32 14.76
CA ASP A 169 19.86 13.51 15.64
C ASP A 169 18.79 12.43 15.43
N GLY A 170 18.97 11.54 14.46
CA GLY A 170 18.01 10.51 14.08
C GLY A 170 16.76 11.03 13.37
N LEU A 171 16.78 12.29 12.91
CA LEU A 171 15.63 12.94 12.26
C LEU A 171 15.87 13.26 10.78
N ALA A 172 17.12 13.34 10.34
CA ALA A 172 17.47 13.66 8.97
C ALA A 172 18.71 12.91 8.47
N ALA A 173 18.75 12.71 7.15
CA ALA A 173 19.89 12.13 6.44
C ALA A 173 21.15 13.01 6.52
N ASP A 174 20.97 14.33 6.48
CA ASP A 174 22.08 15.28 6.54
C ASP A 174 22.52 15.52 7.99
N CYS A 175 23.83 15.68 8.17
CA CYS A 175 24.40 16.15 9.44
C CYS A 175 23.79 17.51 9.83
N PRO A 176 23.47 17.75 11.13
CA PRO A 176 22.96 19.04 11.57
C PRO A 176 23.82 20.23 11.14
N ALA A 177 23.18 21.41 11.16
CA ALA A 177 23.87 22.66 10.87
C ALA A 177 25.02 22.88 11.85
N ASP A 178 26.11 23.43 11.32
CA ASP A 178 27.33 23.80 12.07
C ASP A 178 27.00 24.77 13.19
N VAL A 179 27.38 24.44 14.42
CA VAL A 179 27.16 25.30 15.59
C VAL A 179 28.43 25.48 16.40
N PRO A 180 28.68 26.70 16.92
CA PRO A 180 29.81 26.91 17.81
C PRO A 180 29.63 26.12 19.12
N ALA A 181 30.75 25.87 19.80
CA ALA A 181 30.70 25.42 21.18
C ALA A 181 29.96 26.44 22.06
N ASP A 182 29.33 25.97 23.14
CA ASP A 182 28.60 26.83 24.07
C ASP A 182 29.47 27.99 24.57
N ASP A 183 28.90 29.18 24.63
CA ASP A 183 29.56 30.36 25.20
C ASP A 183 30.07 30.06 26.62
N GLY A 184 31.34 30.39 26.89
CA GLY A 184 32.00 30.07 28.16
C GLY A 184 32.76 28.73 28.16
N THR A 185 32.68 27.94 27.09
CA THR A 185 33.57 26.78 26.91
C THR A 185 35.02 27.24 26.97
N ALA A 186 35.85 26.55 27.77
CA ALA A 186 37.25 26.91 27.93
C ALA A 186 38.03 26.63 26.63
N CYS A 187 38.78 27.62 26.18
CA CYS A 187 39.74 27.51 25.08
C CYS A 187 41.12 28.00 25.58
N ASP A 188 42.16 27.87 24.75
CA ASP A 188 43.58 28.08 25.12
C ASP A 188 43.82 29.10 26.27
N ASP A 189 43.68 30.41 26.00
CA ASP A 189 43.91 31.49 26.97
C ASP A 189 42.61 32.28 27.28
N GLY A 190 41.44 31.64 27.21
CA GLY A 190 40.17 32.30 27.49
C GLY A 190 38.91 31.44 27.33
N VAL A 191 37.85 32.05 26.82
CA VAL A 191 36.53 31.41 26.66
C VAL A 191 35.97 31.63 25.27
N CYS A 192 35.19 30.65 24.80
CA CYS A 192 34.47 30.76 23.54
C CYS A 192 33.33 31.78 23.68
N VAL A 193 33.24 32.69 22.70
CA VAL A 193 32.14 33.65 22.51
C VAL A 193 31.79 33.66 21.03
N ASP A 194 30.56 33.29 20.67
CA ASP A 194 30.10 33.20 19.28
C ASP A 194 31.06 32.39 18.37
N GLY A 195 31.60 31.28 18.90
CA GLY A 195 32.51 30.38 18.16
C GLY A 195 33.96 30.87 18.05
N VAL A 196 34.32 31.97 18.73
CA VAL A 196 35.68 32.51 18.73
C VAL A 196 36.28 32.41 20.13
N CYS A 197 37.52 31.95 20.22
CA CYS A 197 38.26 31.97 21.48
C CYS A 197 38.66 33.42 21.82
N GLU A 198 37.93 34.04 22.75
CA GLU A 198 38.26 35.37 23.27
C GLU A 198 39.08 35.24 24.56
N PRO A 199 40.16 36.02 24.71
CA PRO A 199 40.99 35.97 25.91
C PRO A 199 40.19 36.44 27.12
N ASP A 200 40.47 35.85 28.29
CA ASP A 200 39.86 36.30 29.55
C ASP A 200 40.06 37.81 29.71
N ALA A 201 38.97 38.54 29.93
CA ALA A 201 39.05 39.97 30.20
C ALA A 201 40.07 40.18 31.33
N PRO A 202 41.09 41.04 31.16
CA PRO A 202 42.15 41.21 32.15
C PRO A 202 41.55 41.83 33.42
N GLY A 203 41.12 41.01 34.37
CA GLY A 203 40.53 41.52 35.61
C GLY A 203 39.74 40.57 36.50
N THR A 204 39.38 39.35 36.10
CA THR A 204 38.60 38.44 36.96
C THR A 204 39.38 37.22 37.44
N THR A 205 40.63 37.41 37.90
CA THR A 205 41.24 36.44 38.81
C THR A 205 40.54 36.54 40.17
N GLY A 206 39.70 35.54 40.47
CA GLY A 206 39.27 35.26 41.83
C GLY A 206 40.51 35.15 42.71
N GLY A 207 40.62 36.07 43.67
CA GLY A 207 41.73 36.13 44.60
C GLY A 207 41.82 34.84 45.42
N GLU A 208 42.86 34.07 45.15
CA GLU A 208 43.40 33.08 46.07
C GLU A 208 43.92 33.82 47.32
N THR A 209 43.13 33.84 48.40
CA THR A 209 43.60 34.34 49.71
C THR A 209 44.37 33.22 50.41
N THR A 210 45.68 33.15 50.17
CA THR A 210 46.63 32.49 51.07
C THR A 210 47.44 33.55 51.82
N GLY A 211 47.54 33.40 53.15
CA GLY A 211 48.53 34.09 54.00
C GLY A 211 47.99 35.22 54.88
N GLY A 212 47.91 34.98 56.19
CA GLY A 212 47.46 35.95 57.20
C GLY A 212 48.57 36.77 57.87
N ASP A 213 48.20 37.52 58.90
CA ASP A 213 48.99 37.80 60.11
C ASP A 213 48.10 38.52 61.15
N GLU A 214 48.34 38.22 62.42
CA GLU A 214 47.58 38.67 63.60
C GLU A 214 48.01 40.08 64.07
N THR A 215 47.17 40.78 64.85
CA THR A 215 47.44 41.06 66.28
C THR A 215 46.53 42.13 66.92
N THR A 216 46.16 41.83 68.18
CA THR A 216 45.68 42.70 69.29
C THR A 216 44.24 43.24 69.21
N GLY A 217 43.36 43.13 70.21
CA GLY A 217 43.43 42.64 71.59
C GLY A 217 42.35 43.37 72.42
N GLY A 218 41.53 42.64 73.19
CA GLY A 218 40.58 43.25 74.14
C GLY A 218 39.36 42.38 74.51
N ASP A 219 39.50 41.59 75.57
CA ASP A 219 38.51 40.78 76.30
C ASP A 219 38.17 41.46 77.66
N PRO A 220 37.26 41.00 78.56
CA PRO A 220 35.89 40.44 78.48
C PRO A 220 34.85 41.31 79.27
N THR A 221 33.54 41.05 79.10
CA THR A 221 32.63 40.83 80.26
C THR A 221 31.45 39.93 79.90
N THR A 222 31.31 38.88 80.71
CA THR A 222 30.31 37.82 80.76
C THR A 222 28.99 38.23 81.42
N GLY A 223 27.85 37.67 80.96
CA GLY A 223 26.80 37.19 81.87
C GLY A 223 25.32 37.43 81.50
N GLY A 224 24.62 36.33 81.17
CA GLY A 224 23.15 36.10 81.29
C GLY A 224 22.34 36.39 80.01
N ASP A 225 21.42 35.54 79.52
CA ASP A 225 20.72 34.35 79.99
C ASP A 225 20.02 33.71 78.75
N PRO A 226 19.72 32.39 78.69
CA PRO A 226 19.28 31.71 77.47
C PRO A 226 17.76 31.59 77.39
N SER A 227 17.22 31.54 76.18
CA SER A 227 15.97 30.82 75.90
C SER A 227 15.87 30.42 74.44
N ALA A 228 15.63 29.13 74.26
CA ALA A 228 15.44 28.44 73.00
C ALA A 228 14.13 28.82 72.31
N GLY A 229 14.12 28.76 70.99
CA GLY A 229 12.89 28.76 70.17
C GLY A 229 13.24 28.84 68.68
N PRO A 230 12.60 28.03 67.80
CA PRO A 230 13.25 27.50 66.61
C PRO A 230 12.99 28.29 65.32
N THR A 231 13.70 27.80 64.30
CA THR A 231 13.77 28.11 62.88
C THR A 231 12.50 28.60 62.18
N ASP A 232 12.77 29.61 61.37
CA ASP A 232 12.05 30.14 60.22
C ASP A 232 11.54 29.09 59.23
N SER A 233 10.29 29.27 58.77
CA SER A 233 9.87 29.24 57.35
C SER A 233 8.34 29.26 57.30
N GLY A 234 7.75 30.46 57.39
CA GLY A 234 6.37 30.70 56.97
C GLY A 234 6.30 30.77 55.43
N THR A 235 5.38 30.02 54.79
CA THR A 235 4.02 30.47 54.41
C THR A 235 4.08 31.53 53.30
N ASP A 236 3.52 31.35 52.10
CA ASP A 236 2.13 30.96 51.80
C ASP A 236 2.02 30.45 50.35
N SER A 237 1.30 29.35 50.08
CA SER A 237 -0.17 29.26 49.91
C SER A 237 -0.65 30.02 48.65
N ASN A 238 -1.52 29.51 47.76
CA ASN A 238 -2.39 28.35 47.82
C ASN A 238 -3.01 28.09 46.42
N SER A 239 -3.34 26.81 46.17
CA SER A 239 -4.65 26.25 45.73
C SER A 239 -5.48 27.01 44.68
N GLY A 240 -5.95 26.36 43.61
CA GLY A 240 -6.84 25.18 43.58
C GLY A 240 -7.88 25.49 42.48
N THR A 241 -8.61 24.58 41.85
CA THR A 241 -9.17 23.29 42.25
C THR A 241 -9.72 22.63 40.98
N ALA A 242 -9.73 21.31 40.96
CA ALA A 242 -10.30 20.45 39.93
C ALA A 242 -11.84 20.54 39.83
N THR A 243 -12.39 20.14 38.68
CA THR A 243 -13.65 19.38 38.59
C THR A 243 -13.66 18.46 37.38
N ASP A 244 -14.14 17.24 37.61
CA ASP A 244 -14.37 16.12 36.69
C ASP A 244 -15.44 16.37 35.61
N GLY A 245 -15.44 15.54 34.56
CA GLY A 245 -16.69 15.16 33.87
C GLY A 245 -16.60 14.96 32.35
N ALA A 246 -16.70 13.70 31.93
CA ALA A 246 -16.81 13.25 30.54
C ALA A 246 -18.12 13.68 29.84
N THR A 247 -18.10 13.84 28.50
CA THR A 247 -18.86 13.05 27.49
C THR A 247 -18.96 13.75 26.12
N THR A 248 -18.74 12.96 25.06
CA THR A 248 -19.34 12.98 23.69
C THR A 248 -19.39 14.27 22.85
N GLY A 249 -18.95 14.18 21.58
CA GLY A 249 -19.47 15.01 20.48
C GLY A 249 -18.46 15.32 19.37
N ASP A 250 -18.70 14.70 18.21
CA ASP A 250 -18.02 14.89 16.90
C ASP A 250 -18.37 16.27 16.26
N PRO A 251 -17.99 16.57 14.99
CA PRO A 251 -17.04 17.60 14.57
C PRO A 251 -17.75 18.80 13.91
N SER A 252 -17.01 19.83 13.45
CA SER A 252 -17.22 20.53 12.15
C SER A 252 -16.65 21.97 12.12
N ALA A 253 -15.86 22.20 11.07
CA ALA A 253 -15.98 23.26 10.06
C ALA A 253 -15.77 24.75 10.37
N GLY A 254 -14.97 25.35 9.49
CA GLY A 254 -15.12 26.71 8.94
C GLY A 254 -13.89 27.59 9.13
N SER A 255 -13.37 28.36 8.18
CA SER A 255 -13.74 28.62 6.79
C SER A 255 -12.62 29.39 6.08
N ALA A 256 -12.49 29.12 4.77
CA ALA A 256 -12.09 29.95 3.64
C ALA A 256 -11.52 31.38 3.83
N SER A 257 -10.53 31.70 3.00
CA SER A 257 -10.45 32.97 2.25
C SER A 257 -9.78 32.73 0.90
N ASP A 258 -10.39 33.35 -0.10
CA ASP A 258 -10.36 33.10 -1.54
C ASP A 258 -9.55 34.20 -2.27
N SER A 259 -9.16 33.93 -3.53
CA SER A 259 -9.02 34.84 -4.70
C SER A 259 -7.67 34.84 -5.45
N GLY A 260 -7.74 34.43 -6.72
CA GLY A 260 -6.94 34.94 -7.87
C GLY A 260 -6.25 33.85 -8.71
N ASP A 261 -6.91 33.22 -9.70
CA ASP A 261 -7.12 33.68 -11.11
C ASP A 261 -5.84 33.59 -11.97
N SER A 262 -5.74 33.06 -13.20
CA SER A 262 -6.51 32.23 -14.14
C SER A 262 -5.55 31.93 -15.32
N THR A 263 -5.76 30.82 -16.04
CA THR A 263 -5.70 30.61 -17.53
C THR A 263 -5.60 29.09 -17.79
N GLY A 264 -6.66 28.42 -18.25
CA GLY A 264 -6.91 28.08 -19.67
C GLY A 264 -6.34 26.68 -19.99
N THR A 265 -6.99 25.70 -20.60
CA THR A 265 -8.12 25.66 -21.54
C THR A 265 -8.64 24.22 -21.63
N GLU A 266 -9.96 24.01 -21.53
CA GLU A 266 -10.65 22.80 -21.96
C GLU A 266 -11.60 23.22 -23.10
N THR A 267 -11.63 22.44 -24.18
CA THR A 267 -12.57 22.65 -25.30
C THR A 267 -13.53 21.48 -25.39
N ASP A 268 -14.74 21.69 -24.87
CA ASP A 268 -15.94 20.98 -25.31
C ASP A 268 -16.69 21.87 -26.29
N THR A 269 -17.12 21.30 -27.41
CA THR A 269 -18.04 21.98 -28.34
C THR A 269 -19.20 21.05 -28.65
N ASP A 270 -20.37 21.41 -28.14
CA ASP A 270 -21.66 20.87 -28.55
C ASP A 270 -22.27 21.68 -29.72
N ALA A 271 -23.12 20.96 -30.45
CA ALA A 271 -24.20 21.40 -31.33
C ALA A 271 -23.88 21.81 -32.78
N ASN A 272 -24.41 21.03 -33.73
CA ASN A 272 -25.53 21.52 -34.55
C ASN A 272 -26.30 20.38 -35.24
N ALA A 273 -27.63 20.41 -35.11
CA ALA A 273 -28.57 19.55 -35.80
C ALA A 273 -29.32 20.32 -36.89
N THR A 274 -29.37 19.79 -38.11
CA THR A 274 -30.43 19.95 -39.15
C THR A 274 -30.20 18.77 -40.12
N GLY A 275 -31.13 17.92 -40.56
CA GLY A 275 -32.56 18.03 -40.81
C GLY A 275 -32.78 17.57 -42.26
N GLY A 276 -33.43 16.43 -42.50
CA GLY A 276 -33.76 15.95 -43.86
C GLY A 276 -34.26 14.51 -43.90
N ALA A 277 -35.54 14.34 -44.18
CA ALA A 277 -36.34 13.11 -44.15
C ALA A 277 -36.23 12.23 -45.41
N GLU A 278 -36.70 10.98 -45.28
CA GLU A 278 -37.52 10.14 -46.19
C GLU A 278 -37.20 8.64 -45.91
N GLU A 279 -38.03 7.86 -45.19
CA GLU A 279 -39.37 7.27 -45.47
C GLU A 279 -39.27 5.75 -45.81
N GLY A 280 -40.00 4.92 -45.03
CA GLY A 280 -40.33 3.50 -45.26
C GLY A 280 -39.52 2.49 -44.42
N GLY A 281 -39.99 1.89 -43.30
CA GLY A 281 -41.23 1.13 -43.06
C GLY A 281 -40.93 -0.38 -43.24
N CYS A 282 -41.21 -1.37 -42.37
CA CYS A 282 -42.09 -1.51 -41.20
C CYS A 282 -41.59 -2.65 -40.27
N ASP A 283 -42.01 -2.61 -38.99
CA ASP A 283 -42.53 -3.72 -38.13
C ASP A 283 -41.69 -5.00 -37.88
N CYS A 284 -41.67 -5.71 -36.73
CA CYS A 284 -42.50 -5.76 -35.52
C CYS A 284 -41.58 -6.06 -34.32
N ARG A 285 -41.78 -5.41 -33.16
CA ARG A 285 -41.21 -5.86 -31.87
C ARG A 285 -42.36 -6.33 -30.99
N ALA A 286 -42.55 -7.64 -30.87
CA ALA A 286 -43.47 -8.24 -29.91
C ALA A 286 -42.75 -8.42 -28.58
N SER A 287 -43.02 -7.51 -27.65
CA SER A 287 -42.84 -7.73 -26.22
C SER A 287 -43.89 -8.76 -25.76
N VAL A 288 -43.47 -9.79 -25.03
CA VAL A 288 -44.39 -10.59 -24.22
C VAL A 288 -44.07 -10.33 -22.76
N ASP A 289 -45.03 -9.66 -22.12
CA ASP A 289 -45.13 -9.32 -20.72
C ASP A 289 -45.74 -10.55 -19.99
N GLU A 290 -45.02 -11.15 -19.05
CA GLU A 290 -45.57 -12.22 -18.20
C GLU A 290 -46.30 -11.61 -16.99
N ARG A 291 -47.63 -11.70 -16.99
CA ARG A 291 -48.45 -11.56 -15.77
C ARG A 291 -49.49 -12.67 -15.67
N GLY A 292 -49.16 -13.65 -14.83
CA GLY A 292 -49.93 -14.13 -13.66
C GLY A 292 -51.36 -14.69 -13.81
N GLY A 293 -51.60 -15.84 -13.16
CA GLY A 293 -52.93 -16.19 -12.63
C GLY A 293 -53.24 -17.69 -12.65
N GLY A 294 -53.21 -18.33 -11.48
CA GLY A 294 -53.37 -19.78 -11.31
C GLY A 294 -54.81 -20.31 -11.20
N ALA A 295 -54.94 -21.64 -11.08
CA ALA A 295 -55.70 -22.37 -10.05
C ALA A 295 -55.90 -23.86 -10.40
N GLY A 296 -55.78 -24.74 -9.40
CA GLY A 296 -56.67 -25.90 -9.28
C GLY A 296 -56.04 -27.30 -9.31
N ALA A 297 -55.97 -27.93 -8.13
CA ALA A 297 -55.48 -29.27 -7.84
C ALA A 297 -56.36 -30.45 -8.33
N LEU A 298 -55.77 -31.65 -8.45
CA LEU A 298 -56.26 -32.95 -7.92
C LEU A 298 -55.31 -34.08 -8.38
N GLY A 299 -54.84 -34.89 -7.42
CA GLY A 299 -53.69 -35.79 -7.61
C GLY A 299 -54.01 -37.23 -8.01
N PHE A 300 -52.99 -38.08 -7.96
CA PHE A 300 -53.13 -39.52 -7.70
C PHE A 300 -51.82 -40.07 -7.12
N ALA A 301 -51.94 -40.74 -5.97
CA ALA A 301 -50.92 -41.61 -5.42
C ALA A 301 -50.85 -42.92 -6.23
N LEU A 302 -49.65 -43.47 -6.42
CA LEU A 302 -49.50 -44.89 -6.70
C LEU A 302 -48.42 -45.49 -5.80
N LEU A 303 -48.90 -46.23 -4.80
CA LEU A 303 -48.21 -47.33 -4.15
C LEU A 303 -47.77 -48.37 -5.18
N VAL A 304 -46.53 -48.86 -5.09
CA VAL A 304 -46.25 -50.29 -5.31
C VAL A 304 -45.45 -50.82 -4.12
N LEU A 305 -46.21 -51.32 -3.14
CA LEU A 305 -45.80 -52.40 -2.26
C LEU A 305 -45.70 -53.68 -3.09
N LEU A 306 -44.64 -54.47 -2.87
CA LEU A 306 -44.65 -55.88 -2.46
C LEU A 306 -43.20 -56.40 -2.58
N ALA A 307 -42.51 -56.56 -1.44
CA ALA A 307 -42.42 -57.83 -0.71
C ALA A 307 -41.82 -58.94 -1.60
N GLY A 308 -40.60 -59.43 -1.38
CA GLY A 308 -39.98 -59.73 -0.11
C GLY A 308 -39.95 -61.23 0.08
N ARG A 309 -38.74 -61.82 0.11
CA ARG A 309 -38.30 -62.89 1.02
C ARG A 309 -36.85 -63.25 0.64
N ARG A 310 -35.85 -62.93 1.47
CA ARG A 310 -35.40 -63.71 2.65
C ARG A 310 -35.22 -65.19 2.29
N ARG A 311 -34.16 -65.89 2.66
CA ARG A 311 -32.90 -65.65 3.40
C ARG A 311 -32.23 -67.04 3.41
N ARG A 312 -30.90 -67.06 3.40
CA ARG A 312 -30.02 -68.06 4.06
C ARG A 312 -30.12 -69.51 3.62
N ARG A 313 -28.98 -70.07 3.18
CA ARG A 313 -27.99 -70.62 4.12
C ARG A 313 -26.60 -70.19 3.70
#